data_AF-A0A439DPR1-F1
#
_entry.id   AF-A0A439DPR1-F1
#
_cell.length_a   1.000
_cell.length_b   1.000
_cell.length_c   1.000
_cell.angle_alpha   90.00
_cell.angle_beta   90.00
_cell.angle_gamma   90.00
#
_symmetry.space_group_name_H-M   'P 1'
#
loop_
_entity.id
_entity.type
_entity.pdbx_description
1 polymer ?
#
loop_
_entity_poly.entity_id
_entity_poly.type
_entity_poly.pdbx_seq_one_letter_code
_entity_poly.pdbx_strand_id
1 'polypeptide(L)'
;MSTTSTAHGLPFPAGAVRVEPWYHPDKPFGGESNGEPGSRRFFVGREWTVQRDDEGDVRVSVDGEQTAEGTVERFIVVDGDPFTPGQARDLADALRAAADEADLMAQRDPAVTR
;
A
#
# COMPACT_ATOMS: atom_id res chain seq x y z
N MET A 1 -3.35 -23.16 -11.25
CA MET A 1 -3.04 -23.14 -9.81
C MET A 1 -1.65 -23.70 -9.65
N SER A 2 -0.66 -22.85 -9.35
CA SER A 2 0.69 -23.28 -9.01
C SER A 2 0.99 -22.80 -7.61
N THR A 3 0.95 -23.72 -6.66
CA THR A 3 1.24 -23.48 -5.25
C THR A 3 2.66 -23.93 -4.95
N THR A 4 3.36 -23.08 -4.18
CA THR A 4 4.46 -23.47 -3.28
C THR A 4 5.87 -23.51 -3.89
N SER A 5 6.55 -22.37 -3.88
CA SER A 5 7.96 -22.35 -3.49
C SER A 5 8.06 -21.55 -2.19
N THR A 6 7.96 -22.27 -1.08
CA THR A 6 8.02 -21.73 0.27
C THR A 6 9.42 -21.92 0.80
N ALA A 7 10.27 -20.92 0.65
CA ALA A 7 11.31 -20.72 1.66
C ALA A 7 10.57 -20.61 3.02
N HIS A 8 10.78 -21.60 3.91
CA HIS A 8 10.16 -21.83 5.25
C HIS A 8 8.72 -22.36 5.37
N GLY A 9 8.06 -22.78 4.31
CA GLY A 9 6.70 -23.35 4.41
C GLY A 9 5.60 -22.36 4.81
N LEU A 10 5.92 -21.06 5.00
CA LEU A 10 4.93 -20.07 5.42
C LEU A 10 3.91 -19.80 4.31
N PRO A 11 2.60 -19.81 4.63
CA PRO A 11 1.58 -19.44 3.66
C PRO A 11 1.77 -17.99 3.22
N PHE A 12 1.35 -17.70 1.99
CA PHE A 12 1.30 -16.32 1.53
C PHE A 12 0.33 -15.50 2.40
N PRO A 13 0.64 -14.23 2.69
CA PRO A 13 -0.24 -13.36 3.44
C PRO A 13 -1.62 -13.27 2.79
N ALA A 14 -2.67 -13.29 3.62
CA ALA A 14 -4.04 -13.15 3.13
C ALA A 14 -4.21 -11.82 2.37
N GLY A 15 -4.78 -11.89 1.17
CA GLY A 15 -4.99 -10.75 0.29
C GLY A 15 -3.80 -10.37 -0.59
N ALA A 16 -2.65 -11.04 -0.47
CA ALA A 16 -1.51 -10.81 -1.35
C ALA A 16 -1.84 -11.26 -2.79
N VAL A 17 -1.58 -10.37 -3.74
CA VAL A 17 -1.66 -10.63 -5.18
C VAL A 17 -0.27 -10.98 -5.73
N ARG A 18 0.76 -10.31 -5.22
CA ARG A 18 2.17 -10.58 -5.52
C ARG A 18 2.97 -10.65 -4.22
N VAL A 19 3.92 -11.57 -4.15
CA VAL A 19 4.84 -11.72 -3.03
C VAL A 19 6.24 -11.73 -3.59
N GLU A 20 7.08 -10.81 -3.12
CA GLU A 20 8.48 -10.72 -3.54
C GLU A 20 9.31 -11.84 -2.90
N PRO A 21 10.50 -12.15 -3.46
CA PRO A 21 11.45 -13.05 -2.83
C PRO A 21 11.83 -12.58 -1.41
N TRP A 22 12.27 -13.52 -0.59
CA TRP A 22 12.89 -13.19 0.69
C TRP A 22 14.17 -12.39 0.48
N TYR A 23 14.40 -11.44 1.38
CA TYR A 23 15.68 -10.77 1.53
C TYR A 23 16.05 -10.70 3.00
N HIS A 24 17.34 -10.62 3.28
CA HIS A 24 17.86 -10.45 4.63
C HIS A 24 18.53 -9.09 4.73
N PRO A 25 18.16 -8.23 5.69
CA PRO A 25 18.69 -6.87 5.78
C PRO A 25 20.21 -6.82 5.97
N ASP A 26 20.78 -7.83 6.64
CA ASP A 26 22.23 -7.91 6.86
C ASP A 26 23.01 -8.52 5.68
N LYS A 27 22.33 -8.90 4.59
CA LYS A 27 22.98 -9.40 3.38
C LYS A 27 23.19 -8.26 2.37
N PRO A 28 24.22 -8.35 1.50
CA PRO A 28 24.39 -7.40 0.40
C PRO A 28 23.14 -7.31 -0.47
N PHE A 29 22.94 -6.16 -1.11
CA PHE A 29 21.84 -5.99 -2.07
C PHE A 29 21.91 -7.05 -3.17
N GLY A 30 20.79 -7.75 -3.42
CA GLY A 30 20.74 -8.89 -4.34
C GLY A 30 21.27 -10.22 -3.77
N GLY A 31 21.73 -10.23 -2.52
CA GLY A 31 22.06 -11.45 -1.80
C GLY A 31 20.82 -12.29 -1.57
N GLU A 32 20.85 -13.54 -2.02
CA GLU A 32 19.73 -14.46 -1.85
C GLU A 32 19.45 -14.71 -0.35
N SER A 33 18.19 -14.60 0.03
CA SER A 33 17.69 -15.09 1.31
C SER A 33 16.70 -16.21 1.03
N ASN A 34 16.77 -17.25 1.87
CA ASN A 34 15.87 -18.37 1.81
C ASN A 34 14.90 -18.33 2.98
N GLY A 35 14.62 -17.13 3.51
CA GLY A 35 13.70 -16.89 4.62
C GLY A 35 14.25 -17.27 6.00
N GLU A 36 15.57 -17.41 6.17
CA GLU A 36 16.21 -17.64 7.48
C GLU A 36 15.81 -16.59 8.53
N PRO A 37 15.97 -16.84 9.85
CA PRO A 37 15.59 -15.90 10.90
C PRO A 37 16.13 -14.49 10.64
N GLY A 38 15.27 -13.47 10.80
CA GLY A 38 15.59 -12.07 10.45
C GLY A 38 15.34 -11.70 8.98
N SER A 39 15.00 -12.67 8.12
CA SER A 39 14.59 -12.39 6.75
C SER A 39 13.17 -11.83 6.69
N ARG A 40 12.92 -11.05 5.65
CA ARG A 40 11.61 -10.43 5.36
C ARG A 40 11.32 -10.49 3.87
N ARG A 41 10.04 -10.43 3.51
CA ARG A 41 9.58 -10.31 2.13
C ARG A 41 8.46 -9.29 2.05
N PHE A 42 8.44 -8.52 0.97
CA PHE A 42 7.33 -7.62 0.66
C PHE A 42 6.22 -8.36 -0.07
N PHE A 43 5.00 -7.89 0.08
CA PHE A 43 3.88 -8.31 -0.76
C PHE A 43 3.04 -7.10 -1.16
N VAL A 44 2.47 -7.20 -2.35
CA VAL A 44 1.51 -6.25 -2.90
C VAL A 44 0.15 -6.94 -2.90
N GLY A 45 -0.85 -6.26 -2.34
CA GLY A 45 -2.22 -6.75 -2.29
C GLY A 45 -3.06 -6.17 -3.42
N ARG A 46 -4.32 -5.88 -3.09
CA ARG A 46 -5.25 -5.24 -4.03
C ARG A 46 -4.89 -3.78 -4.24
N GLU A 47 -5.04 -3.31 -5.47
CA GLU A 47 -4.86 -1.93 -5.89
C GLU A 47 -6.21 -1.30 -6.33
N TRP A 48 -6.34 0.00 -6.11
CA TRP A 48 -7.38 0.88 -6.62
C TRP A 48 -6.73 2.10 -7.27
N THR A 49 -7.41 2.67 -8.26
CA THR A 49 -6.93 3.81 -9.01
C THR A 49 -7.96 4.93 -8.96
N VAL A 50 -7.55 6.11 -8.53
CA VAL A 50 -8.36 7.34 -8.61
C VAL A 50 -7.88 8.12 -9.82
N GLN A 51 -8.73 8.20 -10.83
CA GLN A 51 -8.44 8.91 -12.07
C GLN A 51 -8.38 10.42 -11.82
N ARG A 52 -7.37 11.08 -12.37
CA ARG A 52 -7.28 12.56 -12.42
C ARG A 52 -7.19 12.98 -13.88
N ASP A 53 -7.88 14.06 -14.23
CA ASP A 53 -8.01 14.48 -15.64
C ASP A 53 -6.66 14.84 -16.28
N ASP A 54 -5.72 15.45 -15.54
CA ASP A 54 -4.50 16.05 -16.13
C ASP A 54 -3.17 15.75 -15.40
N GLU A 55 -3.17 15.15 -14.20
CA GLU A 55 -1.96 15.04 -13.35
C GLU A 55 -1.51 13.58 -13.06
N GLY A 56 -2.08 12.62 -13.78
CA GLY A 56 -1.82 11.20 -13.60
C GLY A 56 -2.61 10.59 -12.44
N ASP A 57 -2.92 9.30 -12.55
CA ASP A 57 -3.77 8.63 -11.58
C ASP A 57 -3.12 8.48 -10.20
N VAL A 58 -3.93 8.61 -9.14
CA VAL A 58 -3.50 8.24 -7.78
C VAL A 58 -3.71 6.74 -7.60
N ARG A 59 -2.67 6.02 -7.20
CA ARG A 59 -2.75 4.59 -6.87
C ARG A 59 -2.85 4.39 -5.37
N VAL A 60 -3.78 3.54 -4.98
CA VAL A 60 -3.97 3.11 -3.60
C VAL A 60 -3.83 1.60 -3.57
N SER A 61 -2.95 1.05 -2.73
CA SER A 61 -2.84 -0.40 -2.57
C SER A 61 -2.77 -0.81 -1.10
N VAL A 62 -3.09 -2.09 -0.81
CA VAL A 62 -2.78 -2.71 0.48
C VAL A 62 -1.51 -3.52 0.31
N ASP A 63 -0.40 -3.01 0.81
CA ASP A 63 0.89 -3.69 0.76
C ASP A 63 1.30 -4.14 2.16
N GLY A 64 2.42 -4.83 2.26
CA GLY A 64 2.96 -5.17 3.55
C GLY A 64 4.25 -5.95 3.49
N GLU A 65 4.70 -6.34 4.67
CA GLU A 65 5.84 -7.20 4.86
C GLU A 65 5.48 -8.43 5.69
N GLN A 66 6.16 -9.53 5.39
CA GLN A 66 6.11 -10.74 6.21
C GLN A 66 7.52 -11.10 6.64
N THR A 67 7.70 -11.36 7.92
CA THR A 67 8.98 -11.85 8.47
C THR A 67 9.04 -13.37 8.42
N ALA A 68 10.26 -13.92 8.47
CA ALA A 68 10.52 -15.36 8.51
C ALA A 68 9.86 -16.07 9.71
N GLU A 69 9.58 -15.32 10.77
CA GLU A 69 8.91 -15.78 11.99
C GLU A 69 7.38 -15.81 11.85
N GLY A 70 6.86 -15.37 10.70
CA GLY A 70 5.43 -15.43 10.38
C GLY A 70 4.65 -14.17 10.77
N THR A 71 5.29 -13.14 11.30
CA THR A 71 4.66 -11.84 11.53
C THR A 71 4.33 -11.18 10.20
N VAL A 72 3.14 -10.59 10.10
CA VAL A 72 2.68 -9.86 8.92
C VAL A 72 2.26 -8.45 9.33
N GLU A 73 2.90 -7.46 8.74
CA GLU A 73 2.50 -6.05 8.85
C GLU A 73 1.88 -5.59 7.54
N ARG A 74 0.88 -4.70 7.62
CA ARG A 74 0.14 -4.17 6.47
C ARG A 74 0.12 -2.65 6.50
N PHE A 75 0.28 -2.08 5.32
CA PHE A 75 0.22 -0.64 5.08
C PHE A 75 -0.75 -0.35 3.93
N ILE A 76 -1.37 0.82 3.98
CA ILE A 76 -2.08 1.40 2.85
C ILE A 76 -1.07 2.29 2.14
N VAL A 77 -0.76 1.99 0.88
CA VAL A 77 0.16 2.80 0.09
C VAL A 77 -0.65 3.72 -0.79
N VAL A 78 -0.43 5.03 -0.69
CA VAL A 78 -1.04 6.05 -1.56
C VAL A 78 0.08 6.74 -2.33
N ASP A 79 0.12 6.56 -3.65
CA ASP A 79 1.18 7.08 -4.54
C ASP A 79 2.61 6.81 -4.06
N GLY A 80 2.83 5.64 -3.46
CA GLY A 80 4.13 5.20 -2.96
C GLY A 80 4.39 5.54 -1.49
N ASP A 81 3.55 6.37 -0.87
CA ASP A 81 3.67 6.71 0.54
C ASP A 81 2.90 5.71 1.42
N PRO A 82 3.55 5.01 2.36
CA PRO A 82 2.89 4.04 3.23
C PRO A 82 2.23 4.72 4.43
N PHE A 83 1.01 4.28 4.73
CA PHE A 83 0.23 4.67 5.89
C PHE A 83 -0.18 3.44 6.69
N THR A 84 -0.20 3.56 8.01
CA THR A 84 -0.93 2.58 8.83
C THR A 84 -2.42 2.65 8.50
N PRO A 85 -3.20 1.57 8.75
CA PRO A 85 -4.65 1.62 8.57
C PRO A 85 -5.35 2.71 9.39
N GLY A 86 -4.76 3.15 10.51
CA GLY A 86 -5.27 4.28 11.29
C GLY A 86 -5.08 5.60 10.54
N GLN A 87 -3.83 5.90 10.17
CA GLN A 87 -3.49 7.12 9.43
C GLN A 87 -4.23 7.21 8.08
N ALA A 88 -4.46 6.08 7.40
CA ALA A 88 -5.22 6.06 6.16
C ALA A 88 -6.70 6.44 6.36
N ARG A 89 -7.29 6.08 7.52
CA ARG A 89 -8.65 6.53 7.87
C ARG A 89 -8.67 8.02 8.20
N ASP A 90 -7.70 8.49 8.97
CA ASP A 90 -7.58 9.92 9.29
C ASP A 90 -7.40 10.76 8.02
N LEU A 91 -6.59 10.29 7.07
CA LEU A 91 -6.43 10.90 5.75
C LEU A 91 -7.76 10.91 4.97
N ALA A 92 -8.50 9.79 4.95
CA ALA A 92 -9.78 9.72 4.26
C ALA A 92 -10.82 10.70 4.86
N ASP A 93 -10.85 10.84 6.18
CA ASP A 93 -11.72 11.80 6.86
C ASP A 93 -11.34 13.25 6.54
N ALA A 94 -10.04 13.57 6.51
CA ALA A 94 -9.54 14.89 6.13
C ALA A 94 -9.87 15.23 4.66
N LEU A 95 -9.69 14.28 3.74
CA LEU A 95 -10.03 14.44 2.32
C LEU A 95 -11.53 14.70 2.14
N ARG A 96 -12.38 13.95 2.85
CA ARG A 96 -13.83 14.18 2.82
C ARG A 96 -14.19 15.56 3.31
N ALA A 97 -13.66 15.99 4.46
CA ALA A 97 -13.94 17.31 5.01
C ALA A 97 -13.48 18.44 4.09
N ALA A 98 -12.33 18.29 3.43
CA ALA A 98 -11.83 19.26 2.46
C ALA A 98 -12.74 19.35 1.22
N ALA A 99 -13.24 18.22 0.72
CA ALA A 99 -14.20 18.21 -0.39
C ALA A 99 -15.51 18.91 0.00
N ASP A 100 -16.06 18.59 1.17
CA ASP A 100 -17.28 19.21 1.68
C ASP A 100 -17.13 20.74 1.81
N GLU A 101 -15.99 21.22 2.32
CA GLU A 101 -15.70 22.66 2.42
C GLU A 101 -15.59 23.32 1.04
N ALA A 102 -14.92 22.68 0.08
CA ALA A 102 -14.79 23.19 -1.28
C ALA A 102 -16.17 23.36 -1.96
N ASP A 103 -17.08 22.38 -1.79
CA ASP A 103 -18.45 22.46 -2.31
C ASP A 103 -19.26 23.59 -1.67
N LEU A 104 -19.04 23.86 -0.38
CA LEU A 104 -19.67 25.00 0.31
C LEU A 104 -19.13 26.35 -0.17
N MET A 105 -17.82 26.44 -0.43
CA MET A 105 -17.19 27.65 -0.95
C MET A 105 -17.64 27.95 -2.38
N ALA A 106 -17.74 26.94 -3.24
CA ALA A 106 -18.21 27.10 -4.62
C ALA A 106 -19.62 27.71 -4.72
N GLN A 107 -20.48 27.46 -3.73
CA GLN A 107 -21.82 28.07 -3.65
C GLN A 107 -21.79 29.56 -3.30
N ARG A 108 -20.69 30.04 -2.73
CA ARG A 108 -20.51 31.43 -2.26
C ARG A 108 -19.68 32.27 -3.22
N ASP A 109 -18.89 31.63 -4.06
CA ASP A 109 -18.07 32.33 -5.05
C ASP A 109 -18.97 33.04 -6.09
N PRO A 110 -18.71 34.32 -6.40
CA PRO A 110 -19.49 35.04 -7.38
C PRO A 110 -19.29 34.41 -8.75
N ALA A 111 -20.38 34.08 -9.44
CA ALA A 111 -20.33 33.63 -10.82
C ALA A 111 -19.63 34.69 -11.68
N VAL A 112 -18.42 34.38 -12.16
CA VAL A 112 -17.74 35.20 -13.16
C VAL A 112 -18.59 35.16 -14.42
N THR A 113 -19.37 36.21 -14.64
CA THR A 113 -20.11 36.38 -15.89
C THR A 113 -19.06 36.68 -16.96
N ARG A 114 -18.88 35.75 -17.89
CA ARG A 114 -17.98 35.91 -19.03
C ARG A 114 -18.73 36.53 -20.20
#